data_AF-A0A2P2KG30-F1
#
_entry.id   AF-A0A2P2KG30-F1
#
_cell.length_a   1.000
_cell.length_b   1.000
_cell.length_c   1.000
_cell.angle_alpha   90.00
_cell.angle_beta   90.00
_cell.angle_gamma   90.00
#
_symmetry.space_group_name_H-M   'P 1'
#
loop_
_entity.id
_entity.type
_entity.pdbx_description
1 polymer ?
#
loop_
_entity_poly.entity_id
_entity_poly.type
_entity_poly.pdbx_seq_one_letter_code
_entity_poly.pdbx_strand_id
1 'polypeptide(L)'
;MKFYMASVFSTTCRSSVHGKGLNRFWSKIEGYYGPLLILIAATSRDTHEHSTKSRKWIIGALTHQGFENRDLFYGSSGSLYAICPVFHVFSPSGKEKNFIYSHLHRTGKVYETHPKPVGIAFGGHIGNERIFIDEDFAGVTVRHHAVDKTYQPGLLVPCQGFVPVEALISEVEVWGFGGKTAKEVQTSYKKREQLFTEQRRKVDLKAFANWEDSPEKMMMEMMSDSNKVRREDR
;
A
#
# COMPACT_ATOMS: atom_id res chain seq x y z
N MET A 1 -18.67 16.32 -8.55
CA MET A 1 -19.62 15.70 -7.63
C MET A 1 -18.94 15.60 -6.27
N LYS A 2 -19.18 16.56 -5.36
CA LYS A 2 -18.67 16.47 -3.98
C LYS A 2 -19.65 15.56 -3.24
N PHE A 3 -19.22 14.35 -2.91
CA PHE A 3 -19.99 13.46 -2.04
C PHE A 3 -19.93 14.02 -0.62
N TYR A 4 -20.97 14.74 -0.21
CA TYR A 4 -21.22 15.03 1.20
C TYR A 4 -22.20 13.97 1.70
N MET A 5 -21.71 13.05 2.53
CA MET A 5 -22.57 12.12 3.25
C MET A 5 -22.12 12.10 4.72
N ALA A 6 -23.01 12.58 5.58
CA ALA A 6 -22.75 12.81 6.99
C ALA A 6 -22.89 11.52 7.80
N SER A 7 -22.05 11.44 8.84
CA SER A 7 -22.13 10.57 10.02
C SER A 7 -21.55 9.15 9.87
N VAL A 8 -20.52 8.87 10.70
CA VAL A 8 -19.89 7.57 11.00
C VAL A 8 -18.79 7.05 10.04
N PHE A 9 -18.27 7.86 9.12
CA PHE A 9 -17.07 7.46 8.36
C PHE A 9 -15.85 8.29 8.74
N SER A 10 -14.72 7.64 9.07
CA SER A 10 -13.43 8.32 9.12
C SER A 10 -12.77 8.20 7.75
N THR A 11 -12.61 9.33 7.06
CA THR A 11 -11.71 9.45 5.91
C THR A 11 -10.30 9.11 6.37
N THR A 12 -9.81 7.95 5.96
CA THR A 12 -8.48 7.46 6.38
C THR A 12 -7.39 8.06 5.48
N CYS A 13 -7.67 8.24 4.19
CA CYS A 13 -6.76 8.90 3.26
C CYS A 13 -7.53 9.53 2.08
N ARG A 14 -7.06 10.70 1.63
CA ARG A 14 -7.51 11.39 0.41
C ARG A 14 -6.29 11.97 -0.28
N SER A 15 -6.01 11.52 -1.50
CA SER A 15 -4.81 11.92 -2.26
C SER A 15 -4.68 13.44 -2.45
N SER A 16 -5.80 14.15 -2.67
CA SER A 16 -5.83 15.61 -2.86
C SER A 16 -5.47 16.41 -1.60
N VAL A 17 -5.65 15.83 -0.41
CA VAL A 17 -5.35 16.50 0.88
C VAL A 17 -4.02 16.03 1.45
N HIS A 18 -3.69 14.76 1.25
CA HIS A 18 -2.54 14.17 1.89
C HIS A 18 -1.31 14.20 0.99
N GLY A 19 -1.47 14.16 -0.33
CA GLY A 19 -0.40 13.96 -1.31
C GLY A 19 -0.50 12.58 -1.97
N LYS A 20 0.15 12.43 -3.12
CA LYS A 20 0.22 11.18 -3.88
C LYS A 20 1.40 10.31 -3.40
N GLY A 21 1.30 8.99 -3.55
CA GLY A 21 2.36 8.03 -3.22
C GLY A 21 2.04 7.00 -2.13
N LEU A 22 2.52 5.79 -2.36
CA LEU A 22 2.27 4.58 -1.57
C LEU A 22 2.85 4.67 -0.15
N ASN A 23 4.05 5.23 0.02
CA ASN A 23 4.63 5.46 1.36
C ASN A 23 3.70 6.32 2.23
N ARG A 24 3.10 7.34 1.63
CA ARG A 24 2.20 8.24 2.34
C ARG A 24 0.87 7.57 2.65
N PHE A 25 0.35 6.81 1.69
CA PHE A 25 -0.82 5.96 1.90
C PHE A 25 -0.59 5.03 3.10
N TRP A 26 0.52 4.28 3.13
CA TRP A 26 0.88 3.37 4.23
C TRP A 26 0.90 4.08 5.58
N SER A 27 1.56 5.24 5.70
CA SER A 27 1.59 6.01 6.96
C SER A 27 0.20 6.36 7.53
N LYS A 28 -0.83 6.39 6.68
CA LYS A 28 -2.21 6.70 7.08
C LYS A 28 -3.04 5.47 7.39
N ILE A 29 -2.89 4.41 6.61
CA ILE A 29 -3.70 3.18 6.72
C ILE A 29 -3.08 2.12 7.65
N GLU A 30 -1.78 2.20 7.94
CA GLU A 30 -1.09 1.24 8.79
C GLU A 30 -1.71 1.17 10.20
N GLY A 31 -1.77 -0.05 10.74
CA GLY A 31 -2.41 -0.37 12.02
C GLY A 31 -3.94 -0.36 12.00
N TYR A 32 -4.58 -0.10 10.86
CA TYR A 32 -6.03 -0.22 10.73
C TYR A 32 -6.40 -1.60 10.20
N TYR A 33 -7.16 -2.37 10.99
CA TYR A 33 -7.50 -3.77 10.66
C TYR A 33 -8.96 -3.98 10.26
N GLY A 34 -9.78 -2.93 10.22
CA GLY A 34 -11.19 -3.03 9.86
C GLY A 34 -11.43 -3.07 8.34
N PRO A 35 -12.71 -3.18 7.91
CA PRO A 35 -13.07 -3.06 6.51
C PRO A 35 -12.73 -1.67 5.93
N LEU A 36 -12.32 -1.65 4.67
CA LEU A 36 -11.94 -0.44 3.92
C LEU A 36 -12.63 -0.39 2.56
N LEU A 37 -13.05 0.79 2.11
CA LEU A 37 -13.45 1.05 0.73
C LEU A 37 -12.42 1.99 0.13
N ILE A 38 -11.78 1.56 -0.93
CA ILE A 38 -10.95 2.42 -1.78
C ILE A 38 -11.75 2.81 -3.01
N LEU A 39 -11.75 4.11 -3.33
CA LEU A 39 -12.33 4.69 -4.52
C LEU A 39 -11.22 5.29 -5.36
N ILE A 40 -11.24 5.02 -6.66
CA ILE A 40 -10.23 5.44 -7.62
C ILE A 40 -10.95 6.17 -8.75
N ALA A 41 -10.74 7.47 -8.84
CA ALA A 41 -11.19 8.29 -9.94
C ALA A 41 -10.03 8.48 -10.92
N ALA A 42 -10.18 7.99 -12.14
CA ALA A 42 -9.14 8.04 -13.16
C ALA A 42 -9.68 8.55 -14.49
N THR A 43 -8.74 8.98 -15.33
CA THR A 43 -9.01 9.46 -16.68
C THR A 43 -8.19 8.66 -17.68
N SER A 44 -8.85 7.94 -18.58
CA SER A 44 -8.19 7.30 -19.72
C SER A 44 -8.27 8.18 -20.96
N ARG A 45 -7.24 8.10 -21.80
CA ARG A 45 -7.24 8.72 -23.13
C ARG A 45 -7.76 7.70 -24.12
N ASP A 46 -8.80 8.06 -24.87
CA ASP A 46 -9.26 7.24 -25.98
C ASP A 46 -8.29 7.45 -27.16
N THR A 47 -7.70 6.37 -27.66
CA THR A 47 -6.79 6.42 -28.82
C THR A 47 -7.54 6.24 -30.13
N HIS A 48 -8.85 5.97 -30.11
CA HIS A 48 -9.58 5.45 -31.27
C HIS A 48 -10.49 6.43 -32.02
N GLU A 49 -10.54 7.72 -31.66
CA GLU A 49 -11.28 8.73 -32.43
C GLU A 49 -10.46 10.02 -32.56
N HIS A 50 -10.60 10.70 -33.70
CA HIS A 50 -10.07 12.05 -33.99
C HIS A 50 -10.53 13.16 -33.02
N SER A 51 -11.15 12.81 -31.88
CA SER A 51 -11.50 13.70 -30.80
C SER A 51 -10.74 13.31 -29.54
N THR A 52 -9.99 14.27 -28.97
CA THR A 52 -9.24 14.11 -27.71
C THR A 52 -10.20 14.10 -26.50
N LYS A 53 -11.20 13.22 -26.49
CA LYS A 53 -12.14 13.08 -25.37
C LYS A 53 -11.55 12.17 -24.31
N SER A 54 -11.00 12.79 -23.28
CA SER A 54 -10.59 12.09 -22.06
C SER A 54 -11.82 11.54 -21.33
N ARG A 55 -11.88 10.23 -21.12
CA ARG A 55 -13.00 9.59 -20.42
C ARG A 55 -12.67 9.45 -18.94
N LYS A 56 -13.55 10.01 -18.10
CA LYS A 56 -13.45 9.90 -16.65
C LYS A 56 -14.32 8.77 -16.15
N TRP A 57 -13.81 7.99 -15.22
CA TRP A 57 -14.53 6.89 -14.59
C TRP A 57 -14.09 6.75 -13.14
N ILE A 58 -14.95 6.10 -12.36
CA ILE A 58 -14.70 5.82 -10.94
C ILE A 58 -14.94 4.34 -10.72
N ILE A 59 -13.95 3.68 -10.14
CA ILE A 59 -14.06 2.31 -9.66
C ILE A 59 -13.77 2.27 -8.17
N GLY A 60 -14.10 1.16 -7.51
CA GLY A 60 -13.74 0.96 -6.12
C GLY A 60 -13.54 -0.50 -5.77
N ALA A 61 -12.93 -0.72 -4.61
CA ALA A 61 -12.81 -2.03 -4.00
C ALA A 61 -13.18 -1.94 -2.51
N LEU A 62 -14.11 -2.79 -2.08
CA LEU A 62 -14.43 -3.00 -0.67
C LEU A 62 -13.64 -4.20 -0.17
N THR A 63 -12.88 -4.02 0.89
CA THR A 63 -12.15 -5.07 1.58
C THR A 63 -12.74 -5.26 2.97
N HIS A 64 -12.81 -6.50 3.43
CA HIS A 64 -13.29 -6.80 4.79
C HIS A 64 -12.17 -6.81 5.85
N GLN A 65 -10.97 -6.42 5.45
CA GLN A 65 -9.81 -6.25 6.34
C GLN A 65 -8.95 -5.08 5.86
N GLY A 66 -8.05 -4.65 6.75
CA GLY A 66 -7.04 -3.65 6.45
C GLY A 66 -6.00 -4.11 5.43
N PHE A 67 -5.24 -3.16 4.88
CA PHE A 67 -4.11 -3.47 4.02
C PHE A 67 -2.91 -3.95 4.86
N GLU A 68 -2.19 -4.91 4.32
CA GLU A 68 -0.96 -5.47 4.89
C GLU A 68 0.15 -5.45 3.85
N ASN A 69 1.37 -5.06 4.24
CA ASN A 69 2.50 -5.13 3.33
C ASN A 69 2.97 -6.58 3.19
N ARG A 70 2.46 -7.26 2.16
CA ARG A 70 2.77 -8.66 1.84
C ARG A 70 3.23 -8.79 0.40
N ASP A 71 4.11 -9.74 0.16
CA ASP A 71 4.59 -10.08 -1.18
C ASP A 71 3.75 -11.15 -1.88
N LEU A 72 2.61 -11.51 -1.29
CA LEU A 72 1.61 -12.46 -1.79
C LEU A 72 0.21 -11.87 -1.60
N PHE A 73 -0.76 -12.41 -2.34
CA PHE A 73 -2.17 -12.05 -2.16
C PHE A 73 -2.69 -12.47 -0.78
N TYR A 74 -3.59 -11.67 -0.25
CA TYR A 74 -4.27 -11.88 1.04
C TYR A 74 -5.70 -11.35 0.98
N GLY A 75 -6.44 -11.52 2.07
CA GLY A 75 -7.85 -11.18 2.17
C GLY A 75 -8.74 -12.42 2.27
N SER A 76 -9.83 -12.29 3.00
CA SER A 76 -10.86 -13.35 3.11
C SER A 76 -12.02 -13.14 2.14
N SER A 77 -12.36 -11.88 1.87
CA SER A 77 -13.51 -11.46 1.07
C SER A 77 -13.40 -9.98 0.70
N GLY A 78 -14.12 -9.59 -0.34
CA GLY A 78 -14.19 -8.22 -0.83
C GLY A 78 -15.08 -8.12 -2.06
N SER A 79 -15.28 -6.94 -2.62
CA SER A 79 -16.03 -6.76 -3.88
C SER A 79 -15.45 -5.61 -4.67
N LEU A 80 -15.49 -5.71 -5.99
CA LEU A 80 -15.12 -4.61 -6.88
C LEU A 80 -16.37 -3.87 -7.33
N TYR A 81 -16.22 -2.58 -7.59
CA TYR A 81 -17.30 -1.70 -7.99
C TYR A 81 -16.89 -0.93 -9.24
N ALA A 82 -17.72 -0.98 -10.28
CA ALA A 82 -17.81 0.11 -11.23
C ALA A 82 -18.80 1.12 -10.63
N ILE A 83 -18.40 2.39 -10.46
CA ILE A 83 -19.24 3.40 -9.81
C ILE A 83 -19.75 4.41 -10.82
N CYS A 84 -18.88 4.85 -11.72
CA CYS A 84 -19.19 5.81 -12.76
C CYS A 84 -18.49 5.38 -14.06
N PRO A 85 -19.18 5.39 -15.22
CA PRO A 85 -20.49 5.98 -15.48
C PRO A 85 -21.71 5.09 -15.16
N VAL A 86 -21.53 3.77 -15.06
CA VAL A 86 -22.59 2.82 -14.72
C VAL A 86 -22.20 2.09 -13.45
N PHE A 87 -23.12 2.05 -12.49
CA PHE A 87 -22.90 1.34 -11.24
C PHE A 87 -23.05 -0.17 -11.44
N HIS A 88 -22.04 -0.94 -11.05
CA HIS A 88 -22.08 -2.39 -11.05
C HIS A 88 -21.21 -2.96 -9.93
N VAL A 89 -21.63 -4.08 -9.36
CA VAL A 89 -20.94 -4.76 -8.25
C VAL A 89 -20.44 -6.12 -8.74
N PHE A 90 -19.16 -6.40 -8.50
CA PHE A 90 -18.52 -7.67 -8.82
C PHE A 90 -18.16 -8.38 -7.51
N SER A 91 -19.03 -9.30 -7.11
CA SER A 91 -18.82 -10.14 -5.93
C SER A 91 -17.73 -11.20 -6.16
N PRO A 92 -17.17 -11.80 -5.10
CA PRO A 92 -16.26 -12.93 -5.23
C PRO A 92 -16.92 -14.09 -5.98
N SER A 93 -16.20 -14.72 -6.91
CA SER A 93 -16.68 -15.88 -7.66
C SER A 93 -16.56 -17.19 -6.86
N GLY A 94 -15.69 -17.20 -5.83
CA GLY A 94 -15.36 -18.39 -5.03
C GLY A 94 -14.28 -19.30 -5.66
N LYS A 95 -13.79 -19.02 -6.86
CA LYS A 95 -12.78 -19.86 -7.55
C LYS A 95 -11.36 -19.61 -7.06
N GLU A 96 -11.01 -18.36 -6.80
CA GLU A 96 -9.69 -17.95 -6.27
C GLU A 96 -9.88 -17.00 -5.08
N LYS A 97 -8.83 -16.86 -4.27
CA LYS A 97 -8.81 -16.03 -3.05
C LYS A 97 -7.82 -14.87 -3.17
N ASN A 98 -7.52 -14.43 -4.40
CA ASN A 98 -6.54 -13.38 -4.66
C ASN A 98 -7.20 -12.00 -4.53
N PHE A 99 -7.69 -11.68 -3.33
CA PHE A 99 -8.50 -10.48 -3.11
C PHE A 99 -7.70 -9.20 -3.20
N ILE A 100 -6.59 -9.14 -2.45
CA ILE A 100 -5.76 -7.95 -2.29
C ILE A 100 -4.30 -8.36 -2.40
N TYR A 101 -3.53 -7.62 -3.18
CA TYR A 101 -2.08 -7.64 -3.17
C TYR A 101 -1.62 -6.23 -2.80
N SER A 102 -0.68 -6.10 -1.89
CA SER A 102 -0.08 -4.80 -1.64
C SER A 102 1.32 -4.97 -1.09
N HIS A 103 2.28 -4.53 -1.89
CA HIS A 103 3.68 -4.67 -1.61
C HIS A 103 4.36 -3.30 -1.67
N LEU A 104 5.17 -3.02 -0.67
CA LEU A 104 6.07 -1.87 -0.64
C LEU A 104 7.52 -2.36 -0.66
N HIS A 105 8.37 -1.69 -1.46
CA HIS A 105 9.82 -1.89 -1.42
C HIS A 105 10.33 -1.86 0.03
N ARG A 106 11.00 -2.93 0.48
CA ARG A 106 11.75 -2.88 1.74
C ARG A 106 13.00 -2.03 1.51
N THR A 107 13.20 -1.02 2.35
CA THR A 107 14.43 -0.22 2.36
C THR A 107 15.64 -1.15 2.58
N GLY A 108 16.62 -1.12 1.66
CA GLY A 108 17.89 -1.85 1.79
C GLY A 108 18.01 -3.18 1.01
N LYS A 109 17.21 -3.43 -0.03
CA LYS A 109 17.31 -4.68 -0.81
C LYS A 109 18.49 -4.72 -1.80
N VAL A 110 19.11 -5.91 -1.85
CA VAL A 110 20.04 -6.40 -2.88
C VAL A 110 19.32 -6.46 -4.24
N TYR A 111 20.06 -6.20 -5.32
CA TYR A 111 19.56 -6.27 -6.70
C TYR A 111 18.81 -7.58 -6.98
N GLU A 112 17.54 -7.48 -7.38
CA GLU A 112 16.71 -8.59 -7.84
C GLU A 112 16.58 -8.51 -9.38
N THR A 113 16.86 -9.60 -10.08
CA THR A 113 16.81 -9.66 -11.57
C THR A 113 15.40 -9.45 -12.12
N HIS A 114 14.36 -9.77 -11.32
CA HIS A 114 12.95 -9.55 -11.63
C HIS A 114 12.26 -8.93 -10.41
N PRO A 115 12.26 -7.60 -10.27
CA PRO A 115 11.67 -6.94 -9.12
C PRO A 115 10.17 -7.21 -9.06
N LYS A 116 9.67 -7.53 -7.86
CA LYS A 116 8.23 -7.72 -7.63
C LYS A 116 7.49 -6.39 -7.85
N PRO A 117 6.24 -6.42 -8.36
CA PRO A 117 5.46 -5.20 -8.55
C PRO A 117 5.21 -4.51 -7.22
N VAL A 118 5.39 -3.19 -7.19
CA VAL A 118 5.17 -2.35 -6.01
C VAL A 118 3.96 -1.48 -6.24
N GLY A 119 3.01 -1.53 -5.31
CA GLY A 119 1.68 -1.01 -5.56
C GLY A 119 0.61 -1.74 -4.77
N ILE A 120 -0.63 -1.51 -5.19
CA ILE A 120 -1.83 -2.13 -4.63
C ILE A 120 -2.62 -2.74 -5.78
N ALA A 121 -3.04 -3.97 -5.61
CA ALA A 121 -3.78 -4.69 -6.63
C ALA A 121 -4.95 -5.46 -6.05
N PHE A 122 -5.93 -5.73 -6.91
CA PHE A 122 -7.10 -6.53 -6.59
C PHE A 122 -7.35 -7.53 -7.71
N GLY A 123 -7.63 -8.78 -7.35
CA GLY A 123 -8.00 -9.84 -8.30
C GLY A 123 -6.87 -10.26 -9.24
N GLY A 124 -7.05 -11.39 -9.91
CA GLY A 124 -6.05 -11.96 -10.82
C GLY A 124 -4.87 -12.59 -10.09
N HIS A 125 -3.67 -12.45 -10.66
CA HIS A 125 -2.42 -12.98 -10.13
C HIS A 125 -1.29 -11.98 -10.36
N ILE A 126 -0.16 -12.16 -9.68
CA ILE A 126 0.96 -11.20 -9.70
C ILE A 126 1.43 -11.00 -11.15
N GLY A 127 1.44 -9.75 -11.60
CA GLY A 127 1.74 -9.30 -12.97
C GLY A 127 0.53 -9.21 -13.93
N ASN A 128 -0.60 -9.82 -13.57
CA ASN A 128 -1.85 -9.82 -14.35
C ASN A 128 -3.06 -9.58 -13.44
N GLU A 129 -2.98 -8.54 -12.64
CA GLU A 129 -4.01 -8.18 -11.68
C GLU A 129 -5.20 -7.52 -12.37
N ARG A 130 -6.40 -7.72 -11.81
CA ARG A 130 -7.63 -7.15 -12.39
C ARG A 130 -7.61 -5.63 -12.35
N ILE A 131 -7.17 -5.09 -11.22
CA ILE A 131 -6.89 -3.68 -10.98
C ILE A 131 -5.50 -3.63 -10.36
N PHE A 132 -4.61 -2.79 -10.89
CA PHE A 132 -3.29 -2.50 -10.33
C PHE A 132 -3.09 -0.99 -10.23
N ILE A 133 -2.71 -0.51 -9.05
CA ILE A 133 -2.37 0.88 -8.74
C ILE A 133 -0.86 0.91 -8.49
N ASP A 134 -0.17 1.84 -9.15
CA ASP A 134 1.27 2.02 -9.01
C ASP A 134 1.70 2.61 -7.66
N GLU A 135 3.01 2.59 -7.42
CA GLU A 135 3.59 3.06 -6.17
C GLU A 135 3.48 4.56 -5.93
N ASP A 136 3.31 5.38 -6.97
CA ASP A 136 3.18 6.82 -6.87
C ASP A 136 1.72 7.30 -6.88
N PHE A 137 0.75 6.39 -7.08
CA PHE A 137 -0.67 6.69 -7.24
C PHE A 137 -0.91 7.66 -8.42
N ALA A 138 -0.05 7.59 -9.44
CA ALA A 138 -0.19 8.38 -10.65
C ALA A 138 -1.02 7.63 -11.70
N GLY A 139 -0.94 6.31 -11.73
CA GLY A 139 -1.49 5.45 -12.76
C GLY A 139 -2.24 4.24 -12.19
N VAL A 140 -3.21 3.79 -12.97
CA VAL A 140 -3.98 2.57 -12.70
C VAL A 140 -4.11 1.77 -13.99
N THR A 141 -3.90 0.47 -13.87
CA THR A 141 -4.09 -0.51 -14.95
C THR A 141 -5.30 -1.37 -14.62
N VAL A 142 -6.27 -1.41 -15.55
CA VAL A 142 -7.47 -2.24 -15.43
C VAL A 142 -7.50 -3.26 -16.55
N ARG A 143 -7.35 -4.55 -16.20
CA ARG A 143 -7.26 -5.66 -17.16
C ARG A 143 -8.59 -6.35 -17.37
N HIS A 144 -8.79 -7.03 -18.50
CA HIS A 144 -10.00 -7.78 -18.83
C HIS A 144 -10.33 -8.88 -17.79
N HIS A 145 -11.60 -9.23 -17.60
CA HIS A 145 -12.00 -10.11 -16.48
C HIS A 145 -11.49 -11.54 -16.63
N ALA A 146 -11.14 -11.95 -17.85
CA ALA A 146 -10.60 -13.28 -18.11
C ALA A 146 -9.27 -13.57 -17.37
N VAL A 147 -8.52 -12.54 -16.97
CA VAL A 147 -7.29 -12.72 -16.18
C VAL A 147 -7.56 -12.96 -14.69
N ASP A 148 -8.81 -12.78 -14.26
CA ASP A 148 -9.23 -12.78 -12.86
C ASP A 148 -10.30 -13.83 -12.61
N LYS A 149 -10.00 -14.77 -11.71
CA LYS A 149 -10.97 -15.74 -11.23
C LYS A 149 -11.44 -15.44 -9.81
N THR A 150 -10.95 -14.38 -9.17
CA THR A 150 -11.35 -14.01 -7.80
C THR A 150 -12.72 -13.35 -7.82
N TYR A 151 -12.99 -12.42 -8.73
CA TYR A 151 -14.26 -11.70 -8.83
C TYR A 151 -15.11 -12.17 -10.00
N GLN A 152 -16.40 -11.80 -10.00
CA GLN A 152 -17.32 -12.06 -11.10
C GLN A 152 -16.88 -11.37 -12.41
N PRO A 153 -17.21 -11.96 -13.56
CA PRO A 153 -16.87 -11.40 -14.87
C PRO A 153 -17.64 -10.10 -15.17
N GLY A 154 -17.05 -9.25 -16.01
CA GLY A 154 -17.70 -8.05 -16.56
C GLY A 154 -16.74 -6.89 -16.79
N LEU A 155 -17.25 -5.68 -16.94
CA LEU A 155 -16.46 -4.49 -17.30
C LEU A 155 -16.41 -3.53 -16.11
N LEU A 156 -15.19 -3.20 -15.66
CA LEU A 156 -14.99 -2.23 -14.57
C LEU A 156 -15.00 -0.79 -15.07
N VAL A 157 -14.57 -0.58 -16.32
CA VAL A 157 -14.44 0.74 -16.94
C VAL A 157 -15.05 0.75 -18.34
N PRO A 158 -15.48 1.91 -18.85
CA PRO A 158 -16.04 2.02 -20.20
C PRO A 158 -15.06 1.55 -21.28
N CYS A 159 -15.59 0.93 -22.34
CA CYS A 159 -14.82 0.46 -23.50
C CYS A 159 -13.64 -0.45 -23.17
N GLN A 160 -13.74 -1.19 -22.06
CA GLN A 160 -12.75 -2.18 -21.68
C GLN A 160 -12.80 -3.38 -22.65
N GLY A 161 -11.76 -3.52 -23.47
CA GLY A 161 -11.53 -4.67 -24.34
C GLY A 161 -10.64 -5.73 -23.69
N PHE A 162 -10.00 -6.56 -24.52
CA PHE A 162 -9.01 -7.56 -24.07
C PHE A 162 -7.66 -6.94 -23.67
N VAL A 163 -7.32 -5.78 -24.25
CA VAL A 163 -6.10 -5.04 -23.93
C VAL A 163 -6.28 -4.29 -22.59
N PRO A 164 -5.26 -4.27 -21.71
CA PRO A 164 -5.30 -3.48 -20.48
C PRO A 164 -5.59 -2.01 -20.76
N VAL A 165 -6.45 -1.42 -19.93
CA VAL A 165 -6.72 0.01 -19.95
C VAL A 165 -5.82 0.68 -18.92
N GLU A 166 -4.91 1.52 -19.39
CA GLU A 166 -4.07 2.37 -18.54
C GLU A 166 -4.70 3.76 -18.43
N ALA A 167 -4.72 4.30 -17.21
CA ALA A 167 -5.31 5.60 -16.95
C ALA A 167 -4.56 6.37 -15.87
N LEU A 168 -4.62 7.70 -15.95
CA LEU A 168 -4.05 8.58 -14.94
C LEU A 168 -5.04 8.76 -13.79
N ILE A 169 -4.57 8.51 -12.58
CA ILE A 169 -5.35 8.69 -11.37
C ILE A 169 -5.45 10.18 -11.06
N SER A 170 -6.69 10.67 -11.03
CA SER A 170 -7.02 12.02 -10.58
C SER A 170 -7.15 12.08 -9.07
N GLU A 171 -7.82 11.10 -8.45
CA GLU A 171 -8.04 11.06 -7.02
C GLU A 171 -8.20 9.61 -6.51
N VAL A 172 -7.59 9.34 -5.36
CA VAL A 172 -7.88 8.17 -4.51
C VAL A 172 -8.44 8.62 -3.17
N GLU A 173 -9.54 7.99 -2.77
CA GLU A 173 -10.13 8.13 -1.45
C GLU A 173 -10.24 6.77 -0.76
N VAL A 174 -9.91 6.72 0.53
CA VAL A 174 -9.99 5.50 1.33
C VAL A 174 -10.81 5.76 2.59
N TRP A 175 -11.85 4.96 2.75
CA TRP A 175 -12.85 5.06 3.81
C TRP A 175 -12.80 3.83 4.70
N GLY A 176 -12.75 4.03 6.02
CA GLY A 176 -12.79 2.94 6.99
C GLY A 176 -14.15 2.75 7.64
N PHE A 177 -14.61 1.49 7.73
CA PHE A 177 -15.91 1.10 8.33
C PHE A 177 -15.80 0.29 9.62
N GLY A 178 -14.63 0.24 10.25
CA GLY A 178 -14.34 -0.57 11.44
C GLY A 178 -14.83 0.05 12.76
N GLY A 179 -15.52 1.19 12.71
CA GLY A 179 -16.06 1.86 13.89
C GLY A 179 -15.01 2.43 14.84
N LYS A 180 -15.43 2.73 16.07
CA LYS A 180 -14.57 3.35 17.10
C LYS A 180 -13.44 2.44 17.55
N THR A 181 -13.71 1.14 17.70
CA THR A 181 -12.73 0.13 18.14
C THR A 181 -11.55 0.03 17.18
N ALA A 182 -11.80 -0.07 15.87
CA ALA A 182 -10.72 -0.08 14.88
C ALA A 182 -9.89 1.21 14.90
N LYS A 183 -10.54 2.36 15.15
CA LYS A 183 -9.87 3.66 15.27
C LYS A 183 -9.00 3.75 16.52
N GLU A 184 -9.45 3.22 17.66
CA GLU A 184 -8.69 3.18 18.92
C GLU A 184 -7.47 2.26 18.81
N VAL A 185 -7.63 1.08 18.19
CA VAL A 185 -6.53 0.16 17.89
C VAL A 185 -5.49 0.85 16.99
N GLN A 186 -5.95 1.49 15.91
CA GLN A 186 -5.05 2.22 15.01
C GLN A 186 -4.33 3.37 15.74
N THR A 187 -5.02 4.11 16.59
CA THR A 187 -4.44 5.23 17.35
C THR A 187 -3.36 4.73 18.31
N SER A 188 -3.63 3.62 19.00
CA SER A 188 -2.68 2.97 19.91
C SER A 188 -1.46 2.46 19.17
N TYR A 189 -1.65 1.87 17.99
CA TYR A 189 -0.58 1.45 17.09
C TYR A 189 0.30 2.64 16.67
N LYS A 190 -0.30 3.73 16.18
CA LYS A 190 0.45 4.91 15.73
C LYS A 190 1.21 5.59 16.86
N LYS A 191 0.64 5.67 18.07
CA LYS A 191 1.35 6.19 19.26
C LYS A 191 2.59 5.35 19.57
N ARG A 192 2.48 4.02 19.48
CA ARG A 192 3.60 3.11 19.73
C ARG A 192 4.72 3.31 18.70
N GLU A 193 4.38 3.40 17.42
CA GLU A 193 5.34 3.66 16.35
C GLU A 193 6.02 5.04 16.49
N GLN A 194 5.27 6.05 16.92
CA GLN A 194 5.82 7.38 17.21
C GLN A 194 6.82 7.32 18.36
N LEU A 195 6.49 6.64 19.47
CA LEU A 195 7.41 6.46 20.60
C LEU A 195 8.70 5.75 20.17
N PHE A 196 8.59 4.67 19.38
CA PHE A 196 9.77 3.97 18.85
C PHE A 196 10.58 4.83 17.89
N THR A 197 9.92 5.64 17.06
CA THR A 197 10.60 6.56 16.14
C THR A 197 11.32 7.68 16.89
N GLU A 198 10.71 8.24 17.94
CA GLU A 198 11.32 9.26 18.80
C GLU A 198 12.52 8.69 19.57
N GLN A 199 12.42 7.46 20.08
CA GLN A 199 13.54 6.76 20.70
C GLN A 199 14.68 6.55 19.71
N ARG A 200 14.39 6.12 18.47
CA ARG A 200 15.40 5.95 17.42
C ARG A 200 16.03 7.26 16.94
N ARG A 201 15.26 8.36 16.93
CA ARG A 201 15.76 9.70 16.57
C ARG A 201 16.64 10.29 17.68
N LYS A 202 16.36 9.95 18.94
CA LYS A 202 17.26 10.20 20.08
C LYS A 202 18.40 9.18 20.05
N VAL A 203 19.23 9.23 19.02
CA VAL A 203 20.57 8.64 19.11
C VAL A 203 21.31 9.49 20.13
N ASP A 204 21.50 8.96 21.33
CA ASP A 204 22.27 9.65 22.36
C ASP A 204 23.71 9.77 21.86
N LEU A 205 24.08 10.95 21.35
CA LEU A 205 25.47 11.31 21.08
C LEU A 205 26.36 11.14 22.33
N LYS A 206 25.76 11.19 23.53
CA LYS A 206 26.42 10.87 24.81
C LYS A 206 26.74 9.39 24.97
N ALA A 207 25.91 8.48 24.44
CA ALA A 207 26.21 7.05 24.42
C ALA A 207 27.36 6.72 23.46
N PHE A 208 27.53 7.49 22.38
CA PHE A 208 28.71 7.43 21.51
C PHE A 208 29.96 8.01 22.17
N ALA A 209 29.84 9.09 22.97
CA ALA A 209 30.98 9.63 23.72
C ALA A 209 31.45 8.65 24.83
N ASN A 210 30.52 7.93 25.47
CA ASN A 210 30.84 6.88 26.45
C ASN A 210 31.24 5.53 25.81
N TRP A 211 31.16 5.38 24.49
CA TRP A 211 31.61 4.16 23.81
C TRP A 211 33.13 3.99 23.90
N GLU A 212 33.88 5.10 23.91
CA GLU A 212 35.33 5.11 24.13
C GLU A 212 35.74 4.41 25.44
N ASP A 213 34.92 4.55 26.50
CA ASP A 213 35.12 3.96 27.83
C ASP A 213 34.26 2.71 28.09
N SER A 214 33.58 2.17 27.06
CA SER A 214 32.71 1.02 27.23
C SER A 214 33.53 -0.28 27.44
N PRO A 215 33.17 -1.13 28.42
CA PRO A 215 33.79 -2.45 28.60
C PRO A 215 33.76 -3.30 27.34
N GLU A 216 32.74 -3.13 26.50
CA GLU A 216 32.58 -3.85 25.23
C GLU A 216 33.64 -3.44 24.20
N LYS A 217 34.00 -2.15 24.13
CA LYS A 217 35.11 -1.66 23.28
C LYS A 217 36.45 -2.17 23.83
N MET A 218 36.64 -2.13 25.15
CA MET A 218 37.85 -2.68 25.80
C MET A 218 38.03 -4.18 25.54
N MET A 219 36.95 -4.96 25.55
CA MET A 219 36.99 -6.39 25.22
C MET A 219 37.26 -6.62 23.72
N MET A 220 36.68 -5.79 22.85
CA MET A 220 36.90 -5.86 21.41
C MET A 220 38.36 -5.51 21.04
N GLU A 221 38.95 -4.48 21.66
CA GLU A 221 40.36 -4.11 21.50
C GLU A 221 41.30 -5.20 22.02
N MET A 222 40.99 -5.80 23.19
CA MET A 222 41.75 -6.93 23.74
C MET A 222 41.71 -8.18 22.84
N MET A 223 40.62 -8.38 22.09
CA MET A 223 40.49 -9.49 21.14
C MET A 223 41.19 -9.21 19.80
N SER A 224 41.31 -7.95 19.39
CA SER A 224 42.03 -7.57 18.17
C SER A 224 43.55 -7.54 18.32
N ASP A 225 44.07 -7.28 19.52
CA ASP A 225 45.51 -7.15 19.80
C ASP A 225 46.12 -8.44 20.39
N SER A 226 45.88 -9.59 19.77
CA SER A 226 46.40 -10.89 20.21
C SER A 226 47.93 -11.07 20.09
N ASN A 227 48.67 -10.05 19.61
CA ASN A 227 50.12 -10.12 19.36
C ASN A 227 50.96 -9.07 20.10
N LYS A 228 50.40 -8.30 21.03
CA LYS A 228 51.17 -7.28 21.76
C LYS A 228 51.82 -7.88 23.02
N VAL A 229 53.08 -8.30 22.88
CA VAL A 229 53.91 -8.78 24.00
C VAL A 229 54.05 -7.67 25.05
N ARG A 230 53.44 -7.86 26.22
CA ARG A 230 53.69 -7.03 27.41
C ARG A 230 55.03 -7.42 28.02
N ARG A 231 56.04 -6.55 27.91
CA ARG A 231 57.24 -6.64 28.75
C ARG A 231 56.92 -5.94 30.07
N GLU A 232 56.95 -6.70 31.16
CA GLU A 232 56.98 -6.15 32.52
C GLU A 232 58.42 -5.72 32.80
N ASP A 233 58.64 -4.41 32.95
CA ASP A 233 59.89 -3.90 33.53
C ASP A 233 59.77 -4.02 35.06
N ARG A 234 60.67 -4.82 35.65
CA ARG A 234 60.92 -4.93 37.08
C ARG A 234 61.96 -3.92 37.53
#